data_AF-A0A2S5WYB9-F1
#
_entry.id   AF-A0A2S5WYB9-F1
#
_cell.length_a   1.000
_cell.length_b   1.000
_cell.length_c   1.000
_cell.angle_alpha   90.00
_cell.angle_beta   90.00
_cell.angle_gamma   90.00
#
_symmetry.space_group_name_H-M   'P 1'
#
loop_
_entity.id
_entity.type
_entity.pdbx_description
1 polymer ?
#
loop_
_entity_poly.entity_id
_entity_poly.type
_entity_poly.pdbx_seq_one_letter_code
_entity_poly.pdbx_strand_id
1 'polypeptide(L)'
;MIEAEEYTRAELARKAGYRPLSPESRMRDLERISDVHEHLAALVSPTKQLSDGQPAAREVRQVPLRILPLDELNRSFSELFQWVEFWRTTLGRSEWPAPRGMVHLDDNGDPIGPRLLTTKDGGMETVRRWSLALVARLKVWWPDIVKHPAWPSFEEECLHPFVSRVVQSWPLEARAPVPQKPRECLDCGSRDVIASVYHVETALCWSCNAVYRLEKWVPIKEAAADIGKTVRTVENWISRPKPPLIALPVEHHLGKRHVELNMLRSYAALMLLLAPRAKPGSTAISQL
;
A
#
# COMPACT_ATOMS: atom_id res chain seq x y z
N MET A 1 0.24 -12.17 35.59
CA MET A 1 1.08 -11.29 34.77
C MET A 1 1.55 -12.12 33.59
N ILE A 2 0.99 -11.89 32.41
CA ILE A 2 1.45 -12.54 31.18
C ILE A 2 2.55 -11.61 30.66
N GLU A 3 3.80 -12.10 30.67
CA GLU A 3 4.93 -11.40 30.08
C GLU A 3 4.66 -11.27 28.58
N ALA A 4 4.52 -10.03 28.10
CA ALA A 4 4.44 -9.76 26.68
C ALA A 4 5.84 -9.98 26.09
N GLU A 5 6.03 -11.09 25.39
CA GLU A 5 7.23 -11.31 24.59
C GLU A 5 7.36 -10.17 23.57
N GLU A 6 8.38 -9.32 23.74
CA GLU A 6 8.79 -8.35 22.73
C GLU A 6 9.37 -9.11 21.53
N TYR A 7 8.53 -9.39 20.55
CA TYR A 7 8.98 -9.94 19.28
C TYR A 7 9.77 -8.87 18.50
N THR A 8 10.93 -9.25 17.99
CA THR A 8 11.70 -8.38 17.10
C THR A 8 10.91 -8.12 15.81
N ARG A 9 11.14 -6.96 15.17
CA ARG A 9 10.45 -6.56 13.92
C ARG A 9 10.51 -7.64 12.83
N ALA A 10 11.64 -8.33 12.71
CA ALA A 10 11.85 -9.43 11.78
C ALA A 10 11.01 -10.68 12.11
N GLU A 11 10.73 -10.95 13.39
CA GLU A 11 9.92 -12.10 13.83
C GLU A 11 8.43 -11.87 13.62
N LEU A 12 7.93 -10.66 13.84
CA LEU A 12 6.55 -10.30 13.53
C LEU A 12 6.28 -10.39 12.01
N ALA A 13 7.21 -9.90 11.19
CA ALA A 13 7.14 -10.04 9.73
C ALA A 13 7.15 -11.52 9.30
N ARG A 14 8.07 -12.34 9.83
CA ARG A 14 8.12 -13.78 9.54
C ARG A 14 6.85 -14.51 9.97
N LYS A 15 6.29 -14.20 11.14
CA LYS A 15 5.03 -14.79 11.62
C LYS A 15 3.82 -14.41 10.76
N ALA A 16 3.85 -13.23 10.12
CA ALA A 16 2.85 -12.82 9.14
C ALA A 16 3.03 -13.49 7.75
N GLY A 17 4.02 -14.37 7.60
CA GLY A 17 4.32 -15.03 6.32
C GLY A 17 5.17 -14.18 5.37
N TYR A 18 5.78 -13.10 5.86
CA TYR A 18 6.69 -12.28 5.07
C TYR A 18 7.94 -13.07 4.69
N ARG A 19 8.11 -13.31 3.39
CA ARG A 19 9.40 -13.74 2.84
C ARG A 19 10.12 -12.49 2.34
N PRO A 20 11.34 -12.20 2.78
CA PRO A 20 12.13 -11.13 2.20
C PRO A 20 12.21 -11.38 0.69
N LEU A 21 11.82 -10.38 -0.11
CA LEU A 21 11.89 -10.49 -1.56
C LEU A 21 13.35 -10.65 -1.97
N SER A 22 13.58 -11.41 -3.04
CA SER A 22 14.94 -11.56 -3.58
C SER A 22 15.50 -10.20 -4.02
N PRO A 23 16.83 -9.98 -3.98
CA PRO A 23 17.44 -8.73 -4.45
C PRO A 23 17.03 -8.35 -5.89
N GLU A 24 16.80 -9.35 -6.76
CA GLU A 24 16.31 -9.14 -8.12
C GLU A 24 14.85 -8.65 -8.15
N SER A 25 14.02 -9.12 -7.21
CA SER A 25 12.64 -8.65 -7.08
C SER A 25 12.59 -7.20 -6.58
N ARG A 26 13.47 -6.84 -5.65
CA ARG A 26 13.64 -5.45 -5.19
C ARG A 26 14.10 -4.52 -6.32
N MET A 27 15.03 -4.97 -7.16
CA MET A 27 15.47 -4.21 -8.32
C MET A 27 14.31 -3.97 -9.30
N ARG A 28 13.50 -4.99 -9.60
CA ARG A 28 12.33 -4.86 -10.45
C ARG A 28 11.32 -3.86 -9.89
N ASP A 29 11.10 -3.84 -8.58
CA ASP A 29 10.20 -2.87 -7.98
C ASP A 29 10.75 -1.44 -8.10
N LEU A 30 12.06 -1.25 -7.93
CA LEU A 30 12.71 0.05 -8.11
C LEU A 30 12.62 0.55 -9.57
N GLU A 31 12.68 -0.36 -10.56
CA GLU A 31 12.48 -0.03 -11.97
C GLU A 31 11.09 0.54 -12.25
N ARG A 32 10.07 0.13 -11.49
CA ARG A 32 8.70 0.65 -11.64
C ARG A 32 8.55 2.08 -11.13
N ILE A 33 9.46 2.56 -10.29
CA ILE A 33 9.39 3.90 -9.70
C ILE A 33 9.47 4.99 -10.77
N SER A 34 10.21 4.80 -11.86
CA SER A 34 10.26 5.81 -12.94
C SER A 34 8.90 6.03 -13.61
N ASP A 35 8.13 4.95 -13.79
CA ASP A 35 6.78 5.04 -14.36
C ASP A 35 5.80 5.67 -13.35
N VAL A 36 5.97 5.39 -12.05
CA VAL A 36 5.21 6.06 -10.97
C VAL A 36 5.51 7.56 -10.93
N HIS A 37 6.78 7.97 -11.04
CA HIS A 37 7.15 9.38 -11.07
C HIS A 37 6.58 10.12 -12.30
N GLU A 38 6.58 9.48 -13.48
CA GLU A 38 5.91 10.03 -14.66
C GLU A 38 4.41 10.19 -14.43
N HIS A 39 3.74 9.18 -13.86
CA HIS A 39 2.33 9.23 -13.52
C HIS A 39 2.00 10.35 -12.52
N LEU A 40 2.78 10.46 -11.44
CA LEU A 40 2.64 11.53 -10.44
C LEU A 40 2.84 12.91 -11.07
N ALA A 41 3.86 13.08 -11.90
CA ALA A 41 4.10 14.34 -12.60
C ALA A 41 2.94 14.73 -13.52
N ALA A 42 2.32 13.74 -14.18
CA ALA A 42 1.12 13.96 -15.00
C ALA A 42 -0.10 14.39 -14.16
N LEU A 43 -0.25 13.87 -12.93
CA LEU A 43 -1.31 14.28 -12.01
C LEU A 43 -1.11 15.68 -11.42
N VAL A 44 0.14 16.14 -11.28
CA VAL A 44 0.48 17.48 -10.78
C VAL A 44 0.28 18.54 -11.87
N SER A 45 0.48 18.20 -13.14
CA SER A 45 0.44 19.16 -14.26
C SER A 45 -0.99 19.72 -14.49
N PRO A 46 -1.19 21.05 -14.40
CA PRO A 46 -2.53 21.65 -14.50
C PRO A 46 -3.21 21.56 -15.88
N THR A 47 -2.53 21.07 -16.92
CA THR A 47 -2.93 21.38 -18.32
C THR A 47 -2.93 20.22 -19.32
N LYS A 48 -2.83 18.95 -18.91
CA LYS A 48 -3.09 17.84 -19.85
C LYS A 48 -4.08 16.83 -19.26
N GLN A 49 -5.33 16.91 -19.72
CA GLN A 49 -6.10 15.68 -19.88
C GLN A 49 -5.26 14.75 -20.76
N LEU A 50 -4.87 13.59 -20.23
CA LEU A 50 -4.39 12.48 -21.05
C LEU A 50 -5.46 12.24 -22.11
N SER A 51 -5.18 12.55 -23.38
CA SER A 51 -6.20 12.45 -24.42
C SER A 51 -6.58 10.99 -24.58
N ASP A 52 -7.81 10.64 -24.20
CA ASP A 52 -8.44 9.34 -24.43
C ASP A 52 -9.03 9.21 -25.85
N GLY A 53 -8.74 10.18 -26.72
CA GLY A 53 -9.28 10.27 -28.08
C GLY A 53 -10.66 10.93 -28.17
N GLN A 54 -11.24 11.41 -27.07
CA GLN A 54 -12.49 12.17 -27.08
C GLN A 54 -12.22 13.67 -27.33
N PRO A 55 -13.13 14.40 -28.00
CA PRO A 55 -12.98 15.83 -28.24
C PRO A 55 -12.99 16.62 -26.91
N ALA A 56 -11.93 17.38 -26.68
CA ALA A 56 -11.74 18.17 -25.45
C ALA A 56 -12.75 19.34 -25.35
N ALA A 57 -13.33 19.53 -24.16
CA ALA A 57 -14.16 20.68 -23.86
C ALA A 57 -13.33 21.98 -23.84
N ARG A 58 -13.81 23.03 -24.52
CA ARG A 58 -13.08 24.28 -24.81
C ARG A 58 -12.80 25.21 -23.62
N GLU A 59 -13.24 24.88 -22.40
CA GLU A 59 -13.01 25.71 -21.21
C GLU A 59 -12.26 24.92 -20.14
N VAL A 60 -10.93 24.88 -20.26
CA VAL A 60 -10.07 24.34 -19.19
C VAL A 60 -9.97 25.41 -18.11
N ARG A 61 -10.89 25.39 -17.14
CA ARG A 61 -10.63 26.03 -15.84
C ARG A 61 -9.35 25.39 -15.28
N GLN A 62 -8.36 26.21 -14.91
CA GLN A 62 -7.13 25.73 -14.27
C GLN A 62 -7.52 24.82 -13.10
N VAL A 63 -7.23 23.52 -13.24
CA VAL A 63 -7.47 22.57 -12.16
C VAL A 63 -6.48 22.91 -11.04
N PRO A 64 -6.93 23.09 -9.79
CA PRO A 64 -6.01 23.37 -8.69
C PRO A 64 -4.96 22.26 -8.60
N LEU A 65 -3.71 22.67 -8.35
CA LEU A 65 -2.57 21.76 -8.25
C LEU A 65 -2.88 20.67 -7.22
N ARG A 66 -2.70 19.40 -7.63
CA ARG A 66 -2.90 18.28 -6.73
C ARG A 66 -1.70 18.16 -5.81
N ILE A 67 -1.85 18.68 -4.59
CA ILE A 67 -0.79 18.78 -3.58
C ILE A 67 -0.22 17.40 -3.22
N LEU A 68 -1.07 16.40 -3.00
CA LEU A 68 -0.63 15.05 -2.59
C LEU A 68 0.30 14.36 -3.61
N PRO A 69 -0.02 14.29 -4.92
CA PRO A 69 0.93 13.81 -5.92
C PRO A 69 2.26 14.59 -5.98
N LEU A 70 2.21 15.91 -5.75
CA LEU A 70 3.42 16.74 -5.75
C LEU A 70 4.31 16.41 -4.55
N ASP A 71 3.73 16.32 -3.35
CA ASP A 71 4.46 15.97 -2.13
C ASP A 71 5.08 14.58 -2.24
N GLU A 72 4.33 13.61 -2.76
CA GLU A 72 4.86 12.26 -2.97
C GLU A 72 6.00 12.26 -3.98
N LEU A 73 5.83 12.92 -5.12
CA LEU A 73 6.87 13.00 -6.15
C LEU A 73 8.13 13.68 -5.62
N ASN A 74 7.97 14.77 -4.88
CA ASN A 74 9.08 15.50 -4.25
C ASN A 74 9.84 14.60 -3.28
N ARG A 75 9.12 13.91 -2.38
CA ARG A 75 9.70 13.02 -1.39
C ARG A 75 10.40 11.82 -2.04
N SER A 76 9.68 11.09 -2.89
CA SER A 76 10.17 9.85 -3.48
C SER A 76 11.35 10.05 -4.43
N PHE A 77 11.36 11.17 -5.18
CA PHE A 77 12.50 11.54 -6.00
C PHE A 77 13.72 11.94 -5.16
N SER A 78 13.51 12.67 -4.06
CA SER A 78 14.58 13.07 -3.13
C SER A 78 15.20 11.86 -2.43
N GLU A 79 14.39 10.89 -2.03
CA GLU A 79 14.85 9.61 -1.45
C GLU A 79 15.74 8.84 -2.47
N LEU A 80 15.32 8.71 -3.73
CA LEU A 80 16.17 8.10 -4.79
C LEU A 80 17.49 8.85 -4.99
N PHE A 81 17.43 10.19 -5.00
CA PHE A 81 18.61 11.03 -5.15
C PHE A 81 19.61 10.79 -4.01
N GLN A 82 19.13 10.76 -2.76
CA GLN A 82 19.95 10.51 -1.58
C GLN A 82 20.60 9.14 -1.64
N TRP A 83 19.89 8.10 -2.08
CA TRP A 83 20.46 6.76 -2.22
C TRP A 83 21.56 6.70 -3.27
N VAL A 84 21.38 7.39 -4.40
CA VAL A 84 22.43 7.49 -5.43
C VAL A 84 23.66 8.19 -4.87
N GLU A 85 23.52 9.31 -4.15
CA GLU A 85 24.67 9.99 -3.53
C GLU A 85 25.34 9.13 -2.44
N PHE A 86 24.55 8.47 -1.60
CA PHE A 86 25.04 7.57 -0.56
C PHE A 86 25.88 6.43 -1.16
N TRP A 87 25.32 5.69 -2.12
CA TRP A 87 26.02 4.55 -2.73
C TRP A 87 27.17 4.99 -3.63
N ARG A 88 27.06 6.16 -4.29
CA ARG A 88 28.19 6.74 -5.04
C ARG A 88 29.39 6.95 -4.13
N THR A 89 29.17 7.51 -2.94
CA THR A 89 30.21 7.80 -1.96
C THR A 89 30.74 6.52 -1.32
N THR A 90 29.83 5.65 -0.87
CA THR A 90 30.15 4.40 -0.16
C THR A 90 30.92 3.42 -1.03
N LEU A 91 30.58 3.31 -2.32
CA LEU A 91 31.25 2.42 -3.27
C LEU A 91 32.43 3.09 -3.98
N GLY A 92 32.78 4.34 -3.64
CA GLY A 92 33.88 5.07 -4.25
C GLY A 92 33.69 5.39 -5.74
N ARG A 93 32.44 5.49 -6.22
CA ARG A 93 32.06 5.70 -7.63
C ARG A 93 32.22 7.15 -8.09
N SER A 94 33.36 7.77 -7.79
CA SER A 94 33.65 9.17 -8.10
C SER A 94 33.69 9.50 -9.59
N GLU A 95 33.87 8.48 -10.45
CA GLU A 95 33.81 8.59 -11.91
C GLU A 95 32.40 8.95 -12.42
N TRP A 96 31.36 8.74 -11.62
CA TRP A 96 29.99 9.12 -11.97
C TRP A 96 29.68 10.54 -11.51
N PRO A 97 29.21 11.43 -12.41
CA PRO A 97 28.85 12.79 -12.03
C PRO A 97 27.77 12.83 -10.94
N ALA A 98 27.96 13.65 -9.91
CA ALA A 98 26.95 13.84 -8.86
C ALA A 98 25.63 14.36 -9.48
N PRO A 99 24.45 13.82 -9.12
CA PRO A 99 23.18 14.19 -9.73
C PRO A 99 22.62 15.54 -9.23
N ARG A 100 23.43 16.41 -8.60
CA ARG A 100 23.00 17.62 -7.86
C ARG A 100 22.11 18.60 -8.64
N GLY A 101 22.15 18.55 -9.98
CA GLY A 101 21.29 19.36 -10.84
C GLY A 101 19.84 18.87 -10.99
N MET A 102 19.51 17.68 -10.48
CA MET A 102 18.20 17.04 -10.65
C MET A 102 17.19 17.46 -9.57
N VAL A 103 17.64 17.98 -8.43
CA VAL A 103 16.80 18.36 -7.29
C VAL A 103 16.94 19.83 -6.93
N HIS A 104 15.93 20.39 -6.27
CA HIS A 104 16.07 21.59 -5.44
C HIS A 104 16.64 21.21 -4.08
N LEU A 105 17.39 22.13 -3.47
CA LEU A 105 17.88 21.99 -2.10
C LEU A 105 17.20 23.05 -1.23
N ASP A 106 16.92 22.72 0.03
CA ASP A 106 16.51 23.69 1.03
C ASP A 106 17.71 24.50 1.59
N ASP A 107 17.43 25.35 2.58
CA ASP A 107 18.44 26.20 3.24
C ASP A 107 19.51 25.39 3.99
N ASN A 108 19.22 24.13 4.36
CA ASN A 108 20.16 23.21 5.00
C ASN A 108 20.97 22.40 3.98
N GLY A 109 20.63 22.49 2.70
CA GLY A 109 21.22 21.70 1.62
C GLY A 109 20.55 20.34 1.41
N ASP A 110 19.40 20.10 2.03
CA ASP A 110 18.64 18.87 1.91
C ASP A 110 17.78 18.87 0.63
N PRO A 111 17.69 17.74 -0.10
CA PRO A 111 16.92 17.68 -1.33
C PRO A 111 15.41 17.69 -1.06
N ILE A 112 14.69 18.62 -1.70
CA ILE A 112 13.23 18.82 -1.49
C ILE A 112 12.36 18.34 -2.66
N GLY A 113 12.93 17.92 -3.78
CA GLY A 113 12.20 17.41 -4.94
C GLY A 113 12.81 17.84 -6.27
N PRO A 114 12.27 17.40 -7.42
CA PRO A 114 12.86 17.67 -8.72
C PRO A 114 12.74 19.16 -9.12
N ARG A 115 13.80 19.68 -9.75
CA ARG A 115 13.95 21.13 -10.05
C ARG A 115 12.87 21.75 -10.94
N LEU A 116 12.13 20.96 -11.73
CA LEU A 116 11.38 21.44 -12.90
C LEU A 116 9.87 21.20 -12.89
N LEU A 117 9.28 20.75 -11.78
CA LEU A 117 7.82 20.53 -11.73
C LEU A 117 6.99 21.81 -11.89
N THR A 118 7.56 22.97 -11.57
CA THR A 118 6.81 24.24 -11.45
C THR A 118 6.98 25.21 -12.61
N THR A 119 7.84 24.95 -13.60
CA THR A 119 8.36 26.06 -14.44
C THR A 119 8.40 25.94 -15.97
N LYS A 120 8.27 24.78 -16.65
CA LYS A 120 8.35 24.74 -18.13
C LYS A 120 7.58 23.58 -18.80
N ASP A 121 7.18 23.81 -20.06
CA ASP A 121 6.77 22.75 -21.00
C ASP A 121 7.85 21.65 -21.06
N GLY A 122 7.46 20.38 -20.88
CA GLY A 122 8.38 19.23 -20.88
C GLY A 122 8.89 18.76 -19.51
N GLY A 123 8.37 19.31 -18.40
CA GLY A 123 8.74 18.90 -17.04
C GLY A 123 8.53 17.41 -16.75
N MET A 124 7.44 16.79 -17.23
CA MET A 124 7.14 15.37 -17.01
C MET A 124 8.18 14.42 -17.62
N GLU A 125 8.52 14.63 -18.90
CA GLU A 125 9.55 13.85 -19.61
C GLU A 125 10.93 14.01 -18.96
N THR A 126 11.21 15.20 -18.42
CA THR A 126 12.46 15.45 -17.70
C THR A 126 12.50 14.72 -16.35
N VAL A 127 11.40 14.76 -15.57
CA VAL A 127 11.26 14.00 -14.32
C VAL A 127 11.43 12.51 -14.57
N ARG A 128 10.77 11.97 -15.60
CA ARG A 128 10.93 10.57 -16.00
C ARG A 128 12.38 10.25 -16.34
N ARG A 129 13.02 11.07 -17.19
CA ARG A 129 14.41 10.87 -17.61
C ARG A 129 15.39 10.90 -16.45
N TRP A 130 15.21 11.83 -15.51
CA TRP A 130 16.06 11.89 -14.32
C TRP A 130 15.81 10.70 -13.40
N SER A 131 14.56 10.31 -13.19
CA SER A 131 14.24 9.11 -12.41
C SER A 131 14.86 7.86 -13.03
N LEU A 132 14.75 7.69 -14.35
CA LEU A 132 15.40 6.60 -15.09
C LEU A 132 16.92 6.64 -14.91
N ALA A 133 17.54 7.83 -14.95
CA ALA A 133 18.97 7.96 -14.75
C ALA A 133 19.41 7.57 -13.33
N LEU A 134 18.66 7.95 -12.30
CA LEU A 134 18.93 7.57 -10.91
C LEU A 134 18.78 6.06 -10.70
N VAL A 135 17.68 5.48 -11.18
CA VAL A 135 17.42 4.03 -11.09
C VAL A 135 18.46 3.23 -11.89
N ALA A 136 18.84 3.69 -13.09
CA ALA A 136 19.86 3.03 -13.90
C ALA A 136 21.22 2.98 -13.20
N ARG A 137 21.61 4.04 -12.48
CA ARG A 137 22.83 4.04 -11.66
C ARG A 137 22.77 3.00 -10.55
N LEU A 138 21.68 2.98 -9.79
CA LEU A 138 21.46 1.98 -8.73
C LEU A 138 21.47 0.56 -9.29
N LYS A 139 20.89 0.36 -10.49
CA LYS A 139 20.91 -0.93 -11.20
C LYS A 139 22.32 -1.36 -11.59
N VAL A 140 23.14 -0.45 -12.12
CA VAL A 140 24.53 -0.74 -12.48
C VAL A 140 25.34 -1.10 -11.23
N TRP A 141 25.11 -0.42 -10.11
CA TRP A 141 25.81 -0.67 -8.85
C TRP A 141 25.20 -1.81 -8.03
N TRP A 142 24.04 -2.34 -8.43
CA TRP A 142 23.26 -3.30 -7.66
C TRP A 142 24.04 -4.53 -7.19
N PRO A 143 24.89 -5.17 -8.03
CA PRO A 143 25.67 -6.33 -7.59
C PRO A 143 26.66 -6.00 -6.47
N ASP A 144 27.18 -4.76 -6.43
CA ASP A 144 28.09 -4.30 -5.39
C ASP A 144 27.31 -3.86 -4.15
N ILE A 145 26.17 -3.19 -4.34
CA ILE A 145 25.24 -2.79 -3.27
C ILE A 145 24.82 -4.02 -2.45
N VAL A 146 24.35 -5.09 -3.10
CA VAL A 146 23.84 -6.30 -2.42
C VAL A 146 24.94 -7.05 -1.66
N LYS A 147 26.19 -6.94 -2.09
CA LYS A 147 27.35 -7.54 -1.40
C LYS A 147 27.91 -6.66 -0.28
N HIS A 148 27.52 -5.39 -0.23
CA HIS A 148 28.06 -4.45 0.74
C HIS A 148 27.54 -4.75 2.15
N PRO A 149 28.37 -4.60 3.22
CA PRO A 149 27.94 -4.85 4.59
C PRO A 149 26.72 -4.03 5.05
N ALA A 150 26.49 -2.86 4.45
CA ALA A 150 25.33 -2.01 4.74
C ALA A 150 24.03 -2.47 4.05
N TRP A 151 24.06 -3.49 3.18
CA TRP A 151 22.89 -3.98 2.45
C TRP A 151 21.72 -4.35 3.36
N PRO A 152 21.88 -5.15 4.44
CA PRO A 152 20.75 -5.55 5.27
C PRO A 152 19.99 -4.36 5.86
N SER A 153 20.71 -3.39 6.42
CA SER A 153 20.10 -2.16 6.97
C SER A 153 19.48 -1.30 5.87
N PHE A 154 20.15 -1.14 4.73
CA PHE A 154 19.59 -0.41 3.60
C PHE A 154 18.29 -1.06 3.07
N GLU A 155 18.25 -2.39 2.98
CA GLU A 155 17.08 -3.12 2.50
C GLU A 155 15.90 -2.98 3.46
N GLU A 156 16.14 -3.22 4.75
CA GLU A 156 15.09 -3.24 5.78
C GLU A 156 14.59 -1.83 6.14
N GLU A 157 15.51 -0.87 6.29
CA GLU A 157 15.18 0.46 6.84
C GLU A 157 14.85 1.49 5.76
N CYS A 158 15.40 1.34 4.54
CA CYS A 158 15.25 2.33 3.47
C CYS A 158 14.43 1.78 2.30
N LEU A 159 14.93 0.73 1.64
CA LEU A 159 14.42 0.28 0.36
C LEU A 159 13.03 -0.36 0.48
N HIS A 160 12.85 -1.29 1.42
CA HIS A 160 11.60 -2.00 1.58
C HIS A 160 10.44 -1.06 1.92
N PRO A 161 10.56 -0.15 2.91
CA PRO A 161 9.51 0.81 3.22
C PRO A 161 9.21 1.75 2.06
N PHE A 162 10.24 2.24 1.37
CA PHE A 162 10.09 3.13 0.23
C PHE A 162 9.29 2.51 -0.92
N VAL A 163 9.76 1.36 -1.43
CA VAL A 163 9.14 0.67 -2.56
C VAL A 163 7.69 0.33 -2.24
N SER A 164 7.47 -0.19 -1.03
CA SER A 164 6.15 -0.56 -0.55
C SER A 164 5.26 0.64 -0.28
N ARG A 165 5.79 1.85 -0.08
CA ARG A 165 4.96 3.06 0.03
C ARG A 165 4.60 3.56 -1.36
N VAL A 166 5.61 3.87 -2.18
CA VAL A 166 5.43 4.56 -3.47
C VAL A 166 4.64 3.73 -4.48
N VAL A 167 5.03 2.48 -4.70
CA VAL A 167 4.37 1.60 -5.69
C VAL A 167 2.94 1.24 -5.25
N GLN A 168 2.69 1.14 -3.94
CA GLN A 168 1.39 0.78 -3.41
C GLN A 168 0.41 1.96 -3.39
N SER A 169 0.90 3.16 -3.05
CA SER A 169 0.08 4.38 -3.04
C SER A 169 -0.34 4.81 -4.45
N TRP A 170 0.44 4.43 -5.48
CA TRP A 170 0.25 4.90 -6.85
C TRP A 170 0.34 3.75 -7.88
N PRO A 171 -0.69 2.88 -7.94
CA PRO A 171 -0.71 1.77 -8.89
C PRO A 171 -0.78 2.25 -10.34
N LEU A 172 0.00 1.64 -11.23
CA LEU A 172 0.12 1.99 -12.65
C LEU A 172 -0.94 1.36 -13.56
N GLU A 173 -1.79 0.46 -13.04
CA GLU A 173 -2.76 -0.29 -13.85
C GLU A 173 -3.99 0.56 -14.21
N ALA A 174 -4.40 0.51 -15.49
CA ALA A 174 -5.45 1.34 -16.10
C ALA A 174 -6.87 1.23 -15.49
N ARG A 175 -7.08 0.29 -14.55
CA ARG A 175 -8.33 0.10 -13.81
C ARG A 175 -8.05 -0.40 -12.38
N ALA A 176 -7.42 0.41 -11.55
CA ALA A 176 -7.34 0.15 -10.11
C ALA A 176 -7.38 1.48 -9.33
N PRO A 177 -7.91 1.46 -8.09
CA PRO A 177 -8.80 2.48 -7.57
C PRO A 177 -8.08 3.79 -7.31
N VAL A 178 -8.85 4.88 -7.32
CA VAL A 178 -8.49 6.22 -6.82
C VAL A 178 -7.30 6.17 -5.85
N PRO A 179 -6.25 6.99 -6.04
CA PRO A 179 -5.09 7.00 -5.14
C PRO A 179 -5.59 6.96 -3.71
N GLN A 180 -5.18 5.91 -2.97
CA GLN A 180 -5.73 5.66 -1.66
C GLN A 180 -5.42 6.87 -0.80
N LYS A 181 -6.45 7.60 -0.40
CA LYS A 181 -6.25 8.74 0.50
C LYS A 181 -5.61 8.20 1.77
N PRO A 182 -4.43 8.69 2.16
CA PRO A 182 -3.80 8.29 3.41
C PRO A 182 -4.78 8.54 4.56
N ARG A 183 -5.02 7.53 5.39
CA ARG A 183 -5.89 7.65 6.56
C ARG A 183 -5.06 7.98 7.79
N GLU A 184 -5.71 8.59 8.75
CA GLU A 184 -5.11 8.82 10.06
C GLU A 184 -4.89 7.49 10.79
N CYS A 185 -3.69 7.31 11.31
CA CYS A 185 -3.30 6.19 12.14
C CYS A 185 -3.91 6.36 13.52
N LEU A 186 -4.69 5.36 13.96
CA LEU A 186 -5.31 5.39 15.29
C LEU A 186 -4.27 5.28 16.42
N ASP A 187 -3.06 4.81 16.12
CA ASP A 187 -2.02 4.55 17.12
C ASP A 187 -1.08 5.75 17.28
N CYS A 188 -0.70 6.42 16.17
CA CYS A 188 0.26 7.52 16.18
C CYS A 188 -0.24 8.85 15.59
N GLY A 189 -1.49 8.92 15.10
CA GLY A 189 -2.09 10.14 14.53
C GLY A 189 -1.54 10.58 13.17
N SER A 190 -0.55 9.87 12.61
CA SER A 190 -0.01 10.18 11.28
C SER A 190 -1.03 9.88 10.19
N ARG A 191 -1.11 10.72 9.15
CA ARG A 191 -1.93 10.44 7.95
C ARG A 191 -1.16 9.59 6.95
N ASP A 192 -0.80 8.37 7.37
CA ASP A 192 0.11 7.47 6.65
C ASP A 192 -0.38 6.03 6.58
N VAL A 193 -1.67 5.77 6.87
CA VAL A 193 -2.26 4.43 6.76
C VAL A 193 -2.73 4.16 5.33
N ILE A 194 -2.20 3.10 4.71
CA ILE A 194 -2.56 2.66 3.36
C ILE A 194 -2.83 1.15 3.30
N ALA A 195 -3.60 0.66 2.33
CA ALA A 195 -3.80 -0.77 2.14
C ALA A 195 -2.50 -1.47 1.73
N SER A 196 -2.25 -2.65 2.30
CA SER A 196 -1.11 -3.48 1.96
C SER A 196 -1.32 -4.20 0.63
N VAL A 197 -0.32 -4.18 -0.24
CA VAL A 197 -0.35 -4.94 -1.50
C VAL A 197 0.11 -6.39 -1.31
N TYR A 198 0.77 -6.69 -0.18
CA TYR A 198 1.11 -8.06 0.22
C TYR A 198 -0.09 -8.80 0.80
N HIS A 199 -1.02 -8.07 1.43
CA HIS A 199 -2.20 -8.62 2.07
C HIS A 199 -3.41 -7.75 1.79
N VAL A 200 -4.23 -8.20 0.83
CA VAL A 200 -5.43 -7.51 0.30
C VAL A 200 -6.44 -7.11 1.39
N GLU A 201 -6.37 -7.71 2.58
CA GLU A 201 -7.27 -7.47 3.71
C GLU A 201 -6.66 -6.62 4.84
N THR A 202 -5.47 -6.05 4.64
CA THR A 202 -4.78 -5.27 5.68
C THR A 202 -4.38 -3.89 5.18
N ALA A 203 -4.18 -2.97 6.11
CA ALA A 203 -3.56 -1.69 5.91
C ALA A 203 -2.37 -1.54 6.87
N LEU A 204 -1.39 -0.72 6.51
CA LEU A 204 -0.19 -0.47 7.28
C LEU A 204 -0.02 1.04 7.45
N CYS A 205 0.24 1.48 8.68
CA CYS A 205 0.75 2.82 8.93
C CYS A 205 2.24 2.85 8.64
N TRP A 206 2.71 3.68 7.72
CA TRP A 206 4.15 3.78 7.45
C TRP A 206 4.95 4.50 8.54
N SER A 207 4.31 5.38 9.30
CA SER A 207 4.99 6.11 10.38
C SER A 207 5.30 5.22 11.59
N CYS A 208 4.38 4.33 12.00
CA CYS A 208 4.56 3.48 13.19
C CYS A 208 4.53 1.97 12.91
N ASN A 209 4.35 1.56 11.65
CA ASN A 209 4.20 0.17 11.21
C ASN A 209 3.00 -0.58 11.83
N ALA A 210 2.03 0.14 12.40
CA ALA A 210 0.79 -0.47 12.87
C ALA A 210 0.06 -1.16 11.71
N VAL A 211 -0.28 -2.42 11.89
CA VAL A 211 -1.04 -3.21 10.92
C VAL A 211 -2.50 -3.20 11.31
N TYR A 212 -3.32 -2.59 10.46
CA TYR A 212 -4.76 -2.57 10.57
C TYR A 212 -5.37 -3.65 9.70
N ARG A 213 -6.45 -4.26 10.17
CA ARG A 213 -7.30 -5.06 9.30
C ARG A 213 -8.27 -4.13 8.60
N LEU A 214 -8.39 -4.23 7.28
CA LEU A 214 -9.36 -3.46 6.53
C LEU A 214 -10.75 -4.00 6.81
N GLU A 215 -11.63 -3.16 7.35
CA GLU A 215 -13.05 -3.46 7.45
C GLU A 215 -13.66 -3.53 6.06
N LYS A 216 -14.27 -4.67 5.72
CA LYS A 216 -14.94 -4.87 4.44
C LYS A 216 -16.44 -4.93 4.66
N TRP A 217 -17.08 -3.78 4.53
CA TRP A 217 -18.53 -3.64 4.63
C TRP A 217 -19.20 -4.00 3.31
N VAL A 218 -20.00 -5.06 3.31
CA VAL A 218 -20.71 -5.55 2.11
C VAL A 218 -22.20 -5.71 2.39
N PRO A 219 -23.08 -5.57 1.38
CA PRO A 219 -24.50 -5.82 1.54
C PRO A 219 -24.74 -7.23 2.13
N ILE A 220 -25.66 -7.37 3.08
CA ILE A 220 -25.95 -8.67 3.73
C ILE A 220 -26.21 -9.78 2.71
N LYS A 221 -26.86 -9.47 1.58
CA LYS A 221 -27.12 -10.43 0.50
C LYS A 221 -25.83 -11.01 -0.10
N GLU A 222 -24.85 -10.15 -0.35
CA GLU A 222 -23.55 -10.55 -0.89
C GLU A 222 -22.71 -11.27 0.17
N ALA A 223 -22.74 -10.77 1.41
CA ALA A 223 -22.06 -11.39 2.54
C ALA A 223 -22.54 -12.83 2.79
N ALA A 224 -23.86 -13.04 2.74
CA ALA A 224 -24.48 -14.35 2.93
C ALA A 224 -24.06 -15.35 1.84
N ALA A 225 -24.00 -14.89 0.59
CA ALA A 225 -23.52 -15.71 -0.53
C ALA A 225 -22.05 -16.10 -0.35
N ASP A 226 -21.19 -15.16 0.08
CA ASP A 226 -19.75 -15.39 0.32
C ASP A 226 -19.51 -16.52 1.35
N ILE A 227 -20.27 -16.54 2.45
CA ILE A 227 -20.12 -17.55 3.50
C ILE A 227 -20.98 -18.81 3.30
N GLY A 228 -21.67 -18.93 2.17
CA GLY A 228 -22.53 -20.08 1.86
C GLY A 228 -23.74 -20.21 2.82
N LYS A 229 -24.33 -19.09 3.25
CA LYS A 229 -25.52 -19.05 4.11
C LYS A 229 -26.67 -18.29 3.44
N THR A 230 -27.89 -18.51 3.95
CA THR A 230 -29.05 -17.75 3.49
C THR A 230 -29.05 -16.35 4.12
N VAL A 231 -29.58 -15.35 3.40
CA VAL A 231 -29.76 -13.98 3.92
C VAL A 231 -30.48 -13.99 5.27
N ARG A 232 -31.56 -14.78 5.38
CA ARG A 232 -32.32 -14.96 6.63
C ARG A 232 -31.47 -15.49 7.79
N THR A 233 -30.50 -16.36 7.51
CA THR A 233 -29.59 -16.87 8.55
C THR A 233 -28.69 -15.76 9.08
N VAL A 234 -28.11 -14.96 8.19
CA VAL A 234 -27.26 -13.83 8.56
C VAL A 234 -28.07 -12.77 9.31
N GLU A 235 -29.26 -12.43 8.84
CA GLU A 235 -30.17 -11.51 9.54
C GLU A 235 -30.57 -12.02 10.93
N ASN A 236 -30.78 -13.32 11.08
CA ASN A 236 -31.04 -13.93 12.38
C ASN A 236 -29.83 -13.81 13.30
N TRP A 237 -28.61 -14.03 12.82
CA TRP A 237 -27.39 -13.87 13.63
C TRP A 237 -27.18 -12.44 14.09
N ILE A 238 -27.43 -11.48 13.20
CA ILE A 238 -27.39 -10.05 13.51
C ILE A 238 -28.43 -9.69 14.58
N SER A 239 -29.67 -10.14 14.39
CA SER A 239 -30.80 -9.74 15.24
C SER A 239 -30.86 -10.50 16.57
N ARG A 240 -30.28 -11.70 16.61
CA ARG A 240 -30.32 -12.64 17.75
C ARG A 240 -28.96 -13.34 17.88
N PRO A 241 -27.92 -12.62 18.35
CA PRO A 241 -26.62 -13.22 18.58
C PRO A 241 -26.73 -14.37 19.58
N LYS A 242 -26.05 -15.50 19.31
CA LYS A 242 -26.04 -16.64 20.21
C LYS A 242 -24.91 -16.49 21.22
N PRO A 243 -25.14 -16.60 22.53
CA PRO A 243 -24.05 -16.64 23.51
C PRO A 243 -23.04 -17.75 23.16
N PRO A 244 -21.72 -17.51 23.27
CA PRO A 244 -21.04 -16.32 23.82
C PRO A 244 -20.73 -15.22 22.77
N LEU A 245 -21.31 -15.29 21.58
CA LEU A 245 -20.97 -14.40 20.47
C LEU A 245 -21.57 -13.00 20.67
N ILE A 246 -20.78 -11.98 20.34
CA ILE A 246 -21.21 -10.59 20.28
C ILE A 246 -22.09 -10.33 19.06
N ALA A 247 -22.92 -9.28 19.13
CA ALA A 247 -23.71 -8.83 17.99
C ALA A 247 -22.79 -8.44 16.81
N LEU A 248 -23.16 -8.88 15.60
CA LEU A 248 -22.47 -8.46 14.39
C LEU A 248 -22.80 -7.00 14.10
N PRO A 249 -21.79 -6.14 13.86
CA PRO A 249 -22.03 -4.73 13.61
C PRO A 249 -22.67 -4.55 12.22
N VAL A 250 -23.59 -3.59 12.12
CA VAL A 250 -24.37 -3.33 10.90
C VAL A 250 -24.41 -1.85 10.60
N GLU A 251 -24.10 -1.51 9.36
CA GLU A 251 -24.21 -0.16 8.83
C GLU A 251 -25.32 -0.05 7.78
N HIS A 252 -25.83 1.16 7.59
CA HIS A 252 -26.80 1.47 6.56
C HIS A 252 -26.15 2.38 5.52
N HIS A 253 -26.01 1.88 4.30
CA HIS A 253 -25.46 2.65 3.18
C HIS A 253 -26.42 2.55 1.99
N LEU A 254 -26.86 3.72 1.48
CA LEU A 254 -27.83 3.84 0.38
C LEU A 254 -29.11 2.98 0.59
N GLY A 255 -29.65 2.98 1.81
CA GLY A 255 -30.87 2.22 2.14
C GLY A 255 -30.68 0.71 2.23
N LYS A 256 -29.46 0.19 2.09
CA LYS A 256 -29.14 -1.23 2.25
C LYS A 256 -28.34 -1.46 3.54
N ARG A 257 -28.66 -2.56 4.22
CA ARG A 257 -27.90 -3.03 5.39
C ARG A 257 -26.61 -3.72 4.93
N HIS A 258 -25.51 -3.28 5.50
CA HIS A 258 -24.17 -3.82 5.29
C HIS A 258 -23.67 -4.44 6.58
N VAL A 259 -22.84 -5.46 6.45
CA VAL A 259 -22.18 -6.15 7.56
C VAL A 259 -20.69 -6.25 7.26
N GLU A 260 -19.86 -6.16 8.30
CA GLU A 260 -18.42 -6.37 8.17
C GLU A 260 -18.16 -7.86 7.89
N LEU A 261 -17.58 -8.13 6.71
CA LEU A 261 -17.48 -9.48 6.15
C LEU A 261 -16.61 -10.40 7.00
N ASN A 262 -15.52 -9.89 7.58
CA ASN A 262 -14.57 -10.69 8.33
C ASN A 262 -15.10 -11.11 9.70
N MET A 263 -15.84 -10.23 10.37
CA MET A 263 -16.60 -10.53 11.58
C MET A 263 -17.67 -11.56 11.28
N LEU A 264 -18.40 -11.42 10.16
CA LEU A 264 -19.38 -12.41 9.73
C LEU A 264 -18.74 -13.80 9.48
N ARG A 265 -17.59 -13.86 8.79
CA ARG A 265 -16.82 -15.10 8.58
C ARG A 265 -16.39 -15.73 9.90
N SER A 266 -15.86 -14.93 10.82
CA SER A 266 -15.44 -15.38 12.16
C SER A 266 -16.64 -15.93 12.96
N TYR A 267 -17.76 -15.23 12.90
CA TYR A 267 -19.01 -15.65 13.52
C TYR A 267 -19.51 -16.97 12.93
N ALA A 268 -19.49 -17.11 11.60
CA ALA A 268 -19.88 -18.35 10.92
C ALA A 268 -19.00 -19.54 11.32
N ALA A 269 -17.67 -19.32 11.41
CA ALA A 269 -16.72 -20.34 11.86
C ALA A 269 -16.99 -20.77 13.31
N LEU A 270 -17.24 -19.81 14.22
CA LEU A 270 -17.59 -20.11 15.61
C LEU A 270 -18.93 -20.86 15.71
N MET A 271 -19.92 -20.49 14.91
CA MET A 271 -21.20 -21.20 14.85
C MET A 271 -21.07 -22.66 14.40
N LEU A 272 -20.08 -23.00 13.56
CA LEU A 272 -19.77 -24.38 13.20
C LEU A 272 -19.14 -25.15 14.37
N LEU A 273 -18.28 -24.50 15.16
CA LEU A 273 -17.65 -25.11 16.34
C LEU A 273 -18.66 -25.33 17.48
N LEU A 274 -19.63 -24.43 17.62
CA LEU A 274 -20.71 -24.51 18.62
C LEU A 274 -21.88 -25.40 18.19
N ALA A 275 -21.89 -25.89 16.93
CA ALA A 275 -22.91 -26.83 16.50
C ALA A 275 -22.78 -28.12 17.32
N PRO A 276 -23.87 -28.62 17.93
CA PRO A 276 -23.81 -29.87 18.67
C PRO A 276 -23.30 -30.97 17.74
N ARG A 277 -22.14 -31.56 18.06
CA ARG A 277 -21.64 -32.74 17.35
C ARG A 277 -22.73 -33.80 17.44
N ALA A 278 -23.27 -34.21 16.31
CA ALA A 278 -24.18 -35.36 16.27
C ALA A 278 -23.49 -36.52 16.97
N LYS A 279 -24.15 -37.11 17.99
CA LYS A 279 -23.63 -38.30 18.66
C LYS A 279 -23.39 -39.37 17.59
N PRO A 280 -22.17 -39.93 17.47
CA PRO A 280 -21.96 -41.10 16.65
C PRO A 280 -22.66 -42.26 17.34
N GLY A 281 -23.81 -42.67 16.83
CA GLY A 281 -24.56 -43.82 17.33
C GLY A 281 -25.93 -43.46 17.92
N SER A 282 -26.92 -43.32 17.06
CA SER A 282 -28.18 -44.03 17.29
C SER A 282 -28.60 -44.65 15.97
N THR A 283 -28.29 -45.93 15.86
CA THR A 283 -28.79 -46.88 14.87
C THR A 283 -30.27 -46.64 14.62
N ALA A 284 -30.62 -46.40 13.36
CA ALA A 284 -31.96 -46.66 12.87
C ALA A 284 -32.19 -48.17 13.02
N ILE A 285 -32.90 -48.57 14.07
CA ILE A 285 -33.51 -49.88 14.12
C ILE A 285 -34.76 -49.80 13.23
N SER A 286 -34.67 -50.50 12.11
CA SER A 286 -35.78 -50.94 11.28
C SER A 286 -36.79 -51.72 12.12
N GLN A 287 -38.05 -51.31 12.07
CA GLN A 287 -39.25 -52.14 12.25
C GLN A 287 -40.24 -51.59 11.21
N LEU A 288 -40.59 -52.32 10.14
CA LEU A 288 -41.65 -53.35 10.10
C LEU A 288 -42.88 -52.93 10.91
#